data_AF-A0A0C3DZE0-F1
#
_entry.id   AF-A0A0C3DZE0-F1
#
_cell.length_a   1.000
_cell.length_b   1.000
_cell.length_c   1.000
_cell.angle_alpha   90.00
_cell.angle_beta   90.00
_cell.angle_gamma   90.00
#
_symmetry.space_group_name_H-M   'P 1'
#
loop_
_entity.id
_entity.type
_entity.pdbx_description
1 polymer ?
#
loop_
_entity_poly.entity_id
_entity_poly.type
_entity_poly.pdbx_seq_one_letter_code
_entity_poly.pdbx_strand_id
1 'polypeptide(L)'
;MGIRALSRKYVPSSTSSEEYDPETGVCSVDFYFAAKDPFRVAPGNKIPVPWPYASRRASDRAVEIADTLRSDYMKVLSDFGIKPRDTYVRALFADYEQPRDTLVINTHDEDPQSWKEAATVIQGMLDDTIRRQAHGFKISVEIRNDTKMYADVSSTIKHNSLAHQACMQVEQAVFEQVTKSCPGQWRVISYHMRGPPAWETGDQKPTIMVRIAPGAKSFWSFIESQIIAVVESVDSLDIKLHVEILPGFAIPSGSQEVSPSTPLVLRNLPETPVNGSSIGARGAEQAGTLGVWVDFHAAGSVEKQRCFLTCHHVISPGDPANKSFNDQFGIGLYGQQVETPIKIDYPAPSDATATKQLLQKEIALGNDEDGQKAQTINIIDKHVSAGGIGFVIHASGNKDRNKDDRRMDWALVRTHGSSSSQCNKPPAATFSPWQLFNGKLEYKVNTGEVIFKSGSLVKGDWVAQVGRYRVRAGEVNAMEAYIHWDNGLISKEIVIEELERGQSFAEPGDSGAMVINLKKEWVGMLHGRASQENFGFVTPTMELMDDIKAKTGGSISLA
;
A
#
# COMPACT_ATOMS: atom_id res chain seq x y z
N MET A 1 -15.23 -26.21 24.13
CA MET A 1 -15.70 -24.89 23.65
C MET A 1 -14.52 -24.33 22.89
N GLY A 2 -14.59 -24.38 21.56
CA GLY A 2 -13.48 -24.08 20.65
C GLY A 2 -13.63 -22.74 19.95
N ILE A 3 -12.84 -22.55 18.90
CA ILE A 3 -12.85 -21.32 18.12
C ILE A 3 -14.21 -21.22 17.40
N ARG A 4 -14.85 -20.03 17.47
CA ARG A 4 -16.06 -19.71 16.71
C ARG A 4 -15.72 -18.76 15.58
N ALA A 5 -16.16 -19.06 14.36
CA ALA A 5 -15.91 -18.20 13.22
C ALA A 5 -17.15 -17.35 12.91
N LEU A 6 -16.96 -16.06 12.67
CA LEU A 6 -18.03 -15.11 12.38
C LEU A 6 -17.76 -14.39 11.06
N SER A 7 -18.80 -14.11 10.29
CA SER A 7 -18.70 -13.22 9.12
C SER A 7 -19.88 -12.25 9.08
N ARG A 8 -19.71 -11.16 8.32
CA ARG A 8 -20.82 -10.24 8.05
C ARG A 8 -21.85 -10.90 7.15
N LYS A 9 -23.13 -10.68 7.45
CA LYS A 9 -24.25 -11.23 6.69
C LYS A 9 -24.22 -10.71 5.26
N TYR A 10 -24.15 -11.63 4.30
CA TYR A 10 -24.33 -11.33 2.87
C TYR A 10 -25.82 -11.28 2.52
N VAL A 11 -26.22 -10.26 1.77
CA VAL A 11 -27.60 -10.13 1.24
C VAL A 11 -27.53 -10.12 -0.29
N PRO A 12 -27.94 -11.21 -0.97
CA PRO A 12 -27.90 -11.27 -2.44
C PRO A 12 -28.89 -10.28 -3.07
N SER A 13 -28.58 -9.83 -4.28
CA SER A 13 -29.49 -9.02 -5.09
C SER A 13 -30.57 -9.92 -5.74
N SER A 14 -31.77 -9.39 -5.91
CA SER A 14 -32.81 -10.01 -6.75
C SER A 14 -32.66 -9.67 -8.24
N THR A 15 -31.86 -8.65 -8.56
CA THR A 15 -31.64 -8.16 -9.93
C THR A 15 -30.30 -8.63 -10.47
N SER A 16 -30.30 -9.13 -11.70
CA SER A 16 -29.09 -9.46 -12.47
C SER A 16 -28.29 -8.21 -12.83
N SER A 17 -26.96 -8.31 -12.77
CA SER A 17 -26.04 -7.26 -13.19
C SER A 17 -24.76 -7.87 -13.75
N GLU A 18 -23.86 -7.03 -14.29
CA GLU A 18 -22.51 -7.48 -14.68
C GLU A 18 -21.75 -8.13 -13.51
N GLU A 19 -22.11 -7.78 -12.27
CA GLU A 19 -21.42 -8.20 -11.05
C GLU A 19 -22.10 -9.37 -10.33
N TYR A 20 -23.37 -9.70 -10.65
CA TYR A 20 -24.16 -10.70 -9.95
C TYR A 20 -25.14 -11.42 -10.87
N ASP A 21 -25.07 -12.76 -10.86
CA ASP A 21 -26.01 -13.65 -11.54
C ASP A 21 -26.98 -14.30 -10.53
N PRO A 22 -28.28 -13.94 -10.54
CA PRO A 22 -29.27 -14.50 -9.62
C PRO A 22 -29.57 -15.97 -9.87
N GLU A 23 -29.34 -16.51 -11.07
CA GLU A 23 -29.66 -17.91 -11.40
C GLU A 23 -28.65 -18.86 -10.76
N THR A 24 -27.37 -18.49 -10.83
CA THR A 24 -26.26 -19.31 -10.31
C THR A 24 -25.80 -18.88 -8.92
N GLY A 25 -26.13 -17.66 -8.50
CA GLY A 25 -25.59 -17.02 -7.29
C GLY A 25 -24.12 -16.59 -7.41
N VAL A 26 -23.53 -16.69 -8.60
CA VAL A 26 -22.15 -16.26 -8.87
C VAL A 26 -22.09 -14.74 -8.87
N CYS A 27 -21.08 -14.18 -8.22
CA CYS A 27 -20.84 -12.74 -8.24
C CYS A 27 -19.36 -12.39 -8.17
N SER A 28 -19.02 -11.14 -8.48
CA SER A 28 -17.68 -10.63 -8.24
C SER A 28 -17.41 -10.49 -6.74
N VAL A 29 -16.13 -10.57 -6.35
CA VAL A 29 -15.74 -10.34 -4.95
C VAL A 29 -16.07 -8.91 -4.51
N ASP A 30 -15.98 -7.93 -5.41
CA ASP A 30 -16.33 -6.53 -5.16
C ASP A 30 -17.82 -6.38 -4.80
N PHE A 31 -18.71 -7.04 -5.56
CA PHE A 31 -20.13 -7.10 -5.23
C PHE A 31 -20.39 -7.85 -3.93
N TYR A 32 -19.76 -9.01 -3.73
CA TYR A 32 -19.93 -9.80 -2.51
C TYR A 32 -19.57 -9.01 -1.25
N PHE A 33 -18.47 -8.26 -1.30
CA PHE A 33 -18.02 -7.40 -0.21
C PHE A 33 -18.96 -6.21 0.01
N ALA A 34 -19.39 -5.52 -1.07
CA ALA A 34 -20.32 -4.40 -0.98
C ALA A 34 -21.70 -4.81 -0.43
N ALA A 35 -22.20 -5.98 -0.84
CA ALA A 35 -23.50 -6.52 -0.40
C ALA A 35 -23.55 -6.94 1.08
N LYS A 36 -22.42 -6.84 1.80
CA LYS A 36 -22.33 -7.02 3.25
C LYS A 36 -22.42 -5.71 4.04
N ASP A 37 -22.57 -4.58 3.36
CA ASP A 37 -22.77 -3.26 3.98
C ASP A 37 -24.14 -2.68 3.57
N PRO A 38 -25.19 -2.87 4.38
CA PRO A 38 -26.51 -2.35 4.06
C PRO A 38 -26.60 -0.82 4.19
N PHE A 39 -25.63 -0.17 4.84
CA PHE A 39 -25.64 1.27 5.10
C PHE A 39 -24.83 2.06 4.07
N ARG A 40 -24.50 1.44 2.94
CA ARG A 40 -23.80 2.08 1.82
C ARG A 40 -24.25 1.47 0.51
N VAL A 41 -24.98 2.24 -0.29
CA VAL A 41 -25.60 1.73 -1.53
C VAL A 41 -25.27 2.59 -2.74
N ALA A 42 -25.23 1.92 -3.89
CA ALA A 42 -25.15 2.50 -5.22
C ALA A 42 -26.42 2.16 -6.02
N PRO A 43 -26.65 2.78 -7.20
CA PRO A 43 -27.76 2.48 -8.09
C PRO A 43 -27.89 0.99 -8.45
N GLY A 44 -29.08 0.58 -8.89
CA GLY A 44 -29.50 -0.79 -9.23
C GLY A 44 -28.44 -1.75 -9.74
N ASN A 45 -27.69 -1.30 -10.75
CA ASN A 45 -26.72 -2.08 -11.54
C ASN A 45 -25.26 -1.69 -11.25
N LYS A 46 -25.00 -1.01 -10.12
CA LYS A 46 -23.67 -0.53 -9.74
C LYS A 46 -23.35 -0.95 -8.30
N ILE A 47 -22.08 -0.90 -7.97
CA ILE A 47 -21.58 -1.08 -6.59
C ILE A 47 -20.91 0.22 -6.11
N PRO A 48 -20.97 0.51 -4.80
CA PRO A 48 -20.14 1.57 -4.22
C PRO A 48 -18.65 1.29 -4.43
N VAL A 49 -17.82 2.33 -4.44
CA VAL A 49 -16.36 2.14 -4.49
C VAL A 49 -15.91 1.35 -3.25
N PRO A 50 -15.23 0.20 -3.37
CA PRO A 50 -14.92 -0.64 -2.20
C PRO A 50 -14.16 0.12 -1.10
N TRP A 51 -14.55 -0.10 0.16
CA TRP A 51 -13.82 0.46 1.32
C TRP A 51 -12.58 -0.39 1.64
N PRO A 52 -11.46 0.22 2.05
CA PRO A 52 -11.23 1.66 2.06
C PRO A 52 -10.95 2.22 0.65
N TYR A 53 -11.34 3.48 0.48
CA TYR A 53 -11.14 4.24 -0.73
C TYR A 53 -10.44 5.57 -0.41
N ALA A 54 -9.72 6.09 -1.38
CA ALA A 54 -9.21 7.45 -1.36
C ALA A 54 -10.21 8.40 -2.05
N SER A 55 -10.05 9.70 -1.77
CA SER A 55 -10.84 10.73 -2.44
C SER A 55 -9.99 11.94 -2.80
N ARG A 56 -10.38 12.61 -3.88
CA ARG A 56 -9.82 13.91 -4.27
C ARG A 56 -10.92 14.86 -4.70
N ARG A 57 -10.53 16.11 -5.01
CA ARG A 57 -11.45 17.09 -5.60
C ARG A 57 -12.07 16.50 -6.87
N ALA A 58 -13.40 16.55 -6.96
CA ALA A 58 -14.13 16.18 -8.16
C ALA A 58 -13.81 17.16 -9.29
N SER A 59 -14.11 16.79 -10.53
CA SER A 59 -14.05 17.78 -11.62
C SER A 59 -15.07 18.90 -11.39
N ASP A 60 -14.71 20.13 -11.79
CA ASP A 60 -15.59 21.29 -11.67
C ASP A 60 -16.92 21.05 -12.41
N ARG A 61 -16.85 20.32 -13.53
CA ARG A 61 -18.03 19.96 -14.31
C ARG A 61 -19.00 19.04 -13.56
N ALA A 62 -18.50 18.06 -12.80
CA ALA A 62 -19.36 17.21 -11.99
C ALA A 62 -20.06 18.01 -10.87
N VAL A 63 -19.35 18.95 -10.26
CA VAL A 63 -19.90 19.84 -9.24
C VAL A 63 -21.03 20.69 -9.82
N GLU A 64 -20.80 21.35 -10.96
CA GLU A 64 -21.82 22.18 -11.64
C GLU A 64 -23.09 21.41 -11.98
N ILE A 65 -22.95 20.20 -12.54
CA ILE A 65 -24.09 19.37 -12.94
C ILE A 65 -24.90 18.94 -11.70
N ALA A 66 -24.23 18.49 -10.65
CA ALA A 66 -24.89 18.08 -9.41
C ALA A 66 -25.59 19.27 -8.73
N ASP A 67 -24.95 20.45 -8.70
CA ASP A 67 -25.55 21.65 -8.12
C ASP A 67 -26.80 22.11 -8.87
N THR A 68 -26.80 22.00 -10.20
CA THR A 68 -27.97 22.33 -11.04
C THR A 68 -29.17 21.43 -10.71
N LEU A 69 -28.94 20.17 -10.34
CA LEU A 69 -29.98 19.18 -10.04
C LEU A 69 -30.35 19.10 -8.56
N ARG A 70 -29.79 19.98 -7.72
CA ARG A 70 -29.90 19.89 -6.25
C ARG A 70 -31.33 19.89 -5.75
N SER A 71 -32.19 20.78 -6.23
CA SER A 71 -33.61 20.81 -5.83
C SER A 71 -34.31 19.49 -6.15
N ASP A 72 -33.99 18.92 -7.30
CA ASP A 72 -34.72 17.80 -7.86
C ASP A 72 -34.33 16.50 -7.14
N TYR A 73 -33.03 16.24 -6.94
CA TYR A 73 -32.62 15.05 -6.20
C TYR A 73 -32.98 15.14 -4.71
N MET A 74 -33.01 16.34 -4.12
CA MET A 74 -33.47 16.52 -2.73
C MET A 74 -34.96 16.17 -2.59
N LYS A 75 -35.77 16.48 -3.61
CA LYS A 75 -37.16 16.04 -3.68
C LYS A 75 -37.26 14.52 -3.76
N VAL A 76 -36.45 13.87 -4.60
CA VAL A 76 -36.40 12.39 -4.67
C VAL A 76 -36.07 11.80 -3.30
N LEU A 77 -35.05 12.30 -2.61
CA LEU A 77 -34.71 11.83 -1.26
C LEU A 77 -35.91 11.96 -0.31
N SER A 78 -36.62 13.09 -0.32
CA SER A 78 -37.83 13.30 0.48
C SER A 78 -38.96 12.34 0.11
N ASP A 79 -39.20 12.08 -1.18
CA ASP A 79 -40.24 11.18 -1.67
C ASP A 79 -39.98 9.72 -1.22
N PHE A 80 -38.71 9.33 -1.10
CA PHE A 80 -38.28 8.04 -0.56
C PHE A 80 -38.10 8.05 0.97
N GLY A 81 -38.43 9.15 1.65
CA GLY A 81 -38.33 9.27 3.11
C GLY A 81 -36.91 9.40 3.68
N ILE A 82 -35.93 9.72 2.84
CA ILE A 82 -34.52 9.84 3.20
C ILE A 82 -34.22 11.29 3.62
N LYS A 83 -33.64 11.46 4.80
CA LYS A 83 -33.24 12.77 5.36
C LYS A 83 -31.74 12.98 5.19
N PRO A 84 -31.29 13.67 4.12
CA PRO A 84 -29.88 13.92 3.93
C PRO A 84 -29.34 14.85 5.03
N ARG A 85 -28.20 14.47 5.60
CA ARG A 85 -27.39 15.31 6.48
C ARG A 85 -26.49 16.24 5.67
N ASP A 86 -25.85 15.70 4.64
CA ASP A 86 -24.93 16.44 3.78
C ASP A 86 -24.87 15.80 2.38
N THR A 87 -24.60 16.63 1.37
CA THR A 87 -24.40 16.19 -0.01
C THR A 87 -23.21 16.92 -0.63
N TYR A 88 -22.33 16.16 -1.30
CA TYR A 88 -21.18 16.72 -1.99
C TYR A 88 -20.72 15.83 -3.14
N VAL A 89 -19.93 16.41 -4.05
CA VAL A 89 -19.30 15.66 -5.14
C VAL A 89 -17.80 15.47 -4.85
N ARG A 90 -17.34 14.23 -4.93
CA ARG A 90 -15.92 13.85 -4.77
C ARG A 90 -15.54 12.82 -5.82
N ALA A 91 -14.30 12.87 -6.28
CA ALA A 91 -13.73 11.77 -7.07
C ALA A 91 -13.27 10.67 -6.11
N LEU A 92 -13.97 9.53 -6.09
CA LEU A 92 -13.67 8.38 -5.24
C LEU A 92 -12.93 7.30 -6.03
N PHE A 93 -12.00 6.60 -5.39
CA PHE A 93 -11.27 5.48 -6.01
C PHE A 93 -10.69 4.51 -4.99
N ALA A 94 -10.69 3.23 -5.34
CA ALA A 94 -9.80 2.23 -4.78
C ALA A 94 -8.41 2.31 -5.45
N ASP A 95 -7.39 1.67 -4.85
CA ASP A 95 -6.02 1.67 -5.40
C ASP A 95 -5.91 1.14 -6.84
N TYR A 96 -6.85 0.30 -7.27
CA TYR A 96 -6.91 -0.32 -8.61
C TYR A 96 -7.97 0.30 -9.54
N GLU A 97 -8.68 1.32 -9.09
CA GLU A 97 -9.72 1.98 -9.88
C GLU A 97 -9.31 3.39 -10.28
N GLN A 98 -9.71 3.80 -11.47
CA GLN A 98 -9.62 5.21 -11.85
C GLN A 98 -10.58 6.05 -10.99
N PRO A 99 -10.19 7.27 -10.57
CA PRO A 99 -11.08 8.18 -9.85
C PRO A 99 -12.40 8.42 -10.59
N ARG A 100 -13.51 8.17 -9.90
CA ARG A 100 -14.88 8.37 -10.40
C ARG A 100 -15.54 9.52 -9.65
N ASP A 101 -15.93 10.56 -10.38
CA ASP A 101 -16.76 11.63 -9.81
C ASP A 101 -18.08 11.03 -9.29
N THR A 102 -18.36 11.25 -8.01
CA THR A 102 -19.46 10.63 -7.29
C THR A 102 -20.19 11.68 -6.46
N LEU A 103 -21.50 11.81 -6.67
CA LEU A 103 -22.41 12.50 -5.77
C LEU A 103 -22.64 11.61 -4.54
N VAL A 104 -22.09 12.04 -3.42
CA VAL A 104 -22.23 11.37 -2.13
C VAL A 104 -23.32 12.05 -1.34
N ILE A 105 -24.29 11.25 -0.88
CA ILE A 105 -25.42 11.67 -0.05
C ILE A 105 -25.27 10.96 1.29
N ASN A 106 -24.93 11.72 2.33
CA ASN A 106 -24.84 11.19 3.69
C ASN A 106 -26.19 11.38 4.40
N THR A 107 -26.66 10.33 5.07
CA THR A 107 -27.85 10.34 5.94
C THR A 107 -27.51 9.72 7.30
N HIS A 108 -28.29 10.04 8.33
CA HIS A 108 -28.26 9.31 9.60
C HIS A 108 -29.43 8.31 9.72
N ASP A 109 -30.24 8.17 8.68
CA ASP A 109 -31.32 7.19 8.66
C ASP A 109 -30.74 5.78 8.82
N GLU A 110 -31.52 4.91 9.47
CA GLU A 110 -31.11 3.53 9.78
C GLU A 110 -31.88 2.48 8.98
N ASP A 111 -32.85 2.90 8.17
CA ASP A 111 -33.62 2.03 7.28
C ASP A 111 -33.14 2.21 5.83
N PRO A 112 -32.33 1.28 5.29
CA PRO A 112 -31.76 1.40 3.96
C PRO A 112 -32.65 0.84 2.85
N GLN A 113 -33.86 0.33 3.14
CA GLN A 113 -34.69 -0.38 2.16
C GLN A 113 -34.91 0.42 0.86
N SER A 114 -35.20 1.71 0.99
CA SER A 114 -35.50 2.61 -0.12
C SER A 114 -34.27 3.25 -0.78
N TRP A 115 -33.07 3.10 -0.20
CA TRP A 115 -31.91 3.89 -0.63
C TRP A 115 -31.42 3.49 -2.02
N LYS A 116 -31.45 2.19 -2.36
CA LYS A 116 -31.02 1.71 -3.67
C LYS A 116 -31.92 2.23 -4.79
N GLU A 117 -33.23 2.30 -4.54
CA GLU A 117 -34.23 2.82 -5.49
C GLU A 117 -34.06 4.34 -5.66
N ALA A 118 -33.93 5.09 -4.56
CA ALA A 118 -33.66 6.51 -4.59
C ALA A 118 -32.36 6.83 -5.35
N ALA A 119 -31.27 6.11 -5.07
CA ALA A 119 -29.99 6.28 -5.78
C ALA A 119 -30.14 6.02 -7.28
N THR A 120 -30.97 5.05 -7.67
CA THR A 120 -31.25 4.71 -9.07
C THR A 120 -32.01 5.84 -9.79
N VAL A 121 -33.02 6.42 -9.15
CA VAL A 121 -33.77 7.57 -9.70
C VAL A 121 -32.84 8.77 -9.89
N ILE A 122 -32.03 9.10 -8.87
CA ILE A 122 -31.08 10.22 -8.92
C ILE A 122 -30.02 10.00 -10.02
N GLN A 123 -29.52 8.77 -10.16
CA GLN A 123 -28.59 8.42 -11.24
C GLN A 123 -29.21 8.65 -12.62
N GLY A 124 -30.46 8.28 -12.83
CA GLY A 124 -31.17 8.54 -14.08
C GLY A 124 -31.24 10.03 -14.43
N MET A 125 -31.50 10.89 -13.44
CA MET A 125 -31.54 12.35 -13.62
C MET A 125 -30.17 12.94 -14.00
N LEU A 126 -29.10 12.45 -13.38
CA LEU A 126 -27.72 12.80 -13.74
C LEU A 126 -27.42 12.36 -15.18
N ASP A 127 -27.72 11.11 -15.51
CA ASP A 127 -27.45 10.54 -16.83
C ASP A 127 -28.23 11.27 -17.95
N ASP A 128 -29.47 11.70 -17.70
CA ASP A 128 -30.27 12.51 -18.63
C ASP A 128 -29.69 13.90 -18.85
N THR A 129 -29.15 14.52 -17.80
CA THR A 129 -28.54 15.85 -17.88
C THR A 129 -27.18 15.79 -18.58
N ILE A 130 -26.37 14.79 -18.23
CA ILE A 130 -25.09 14.50 -18.89
C ILE A 130 -25.29 14.24 -20.38
N ARG A 131 -26.28 13.42 -20.76
CA ARG A 131 -26.58 13.16 -22.18
C ARG A 131 -26.95 14.41 -22.97
N ARG A 132 -27.51 15.44 -22.32
CA ARG A 132 -27.89 16.71 -22.97
C ARG A 132 -26.75 17.74 -23.01
N GLN A 133 -25.82 17.70 -22.06
CA GLN A 133 -24.91 18.81 -21.80
C GLN A 133 -23.41 18.44 -21.70
N ALA A 134 -23.08 17.16 -21.68
CA ALA A 134 -21.71 16.67 -21.43
C ALA A 134 -21.52 15.23 -21.95
N HIS A 135 -21.64 15.03 -23.27
CA HIS A 135 -21.45 13.71 -23.87
C HIS A 135 -20.11 13.07 -23.47
N GLY A 136 -20.15 11.80 -23.05
CA GLY A 136 -18.98 11.04 -22.62
C GLY A 136 -18.57 11.26 -21.16
N PHE A 137 -19.23 12.16 -20.43
CA PHE A 137 -18.99 12.38 -19.01
C PHE A 137 -19.76 11.37 -18.13
N LYS A 138 -19.31 11.09 -16.90
CA LYS A 138 -19.99 10.17 -15.97
C LYS A 138 -19.92 10.69 -14.54
N ILE A 139 -21.05 10.66 -13.84
CA ILE A 139 -21.15 10.92 -12.39
C ILE A 139 -21.85 9.70 -11.77
N SER A 140 -21.31 9.18 -10.67
CA SER A 140 -21.93 8.09 -9.91
C SER A 140 -22.72 8.65 -8.72
N VAL A 141 -23.65 7.87 -8.17
CA VAL A 141 -24.40 8.21 -6.95
C VAL A 141 -24.07 7.21 -5.85
N GLU A 142 -23.86 7.69 -4.63
CA GLU A 142 -23.72 6.85 -3.44
C GLU A 142 -24.58 7.45 -2.31
N ILE A 143 -25.49 6.65 -1.74
CA ILE A 143 -26.22 7.01 -0.51
C ILE A 143 -25.64 6.17 0.62
N ARG A 144 -25.30 6.82 1.74
CA ARG A 144 -24.68 6.13 2.87
C ARG A 144 -25.00 6.75 4.22
N ASN A 145 -24.86 5.95 5.26
CA ASN A 145 -24.80 6.40 6.64
C ASN A 145 -23.37 6.28 7.14
N ASP A 146 -22.70 7.41 7.31
CA ASP A 146 -21.28 7.49 7.66
C ASP A 146 -20.97 7.00 9.09
N THR A 147 -21.98 6.85 9.93
CA THR A 147 -21.85 6.30 11.29
C THR A 147 -22.10 4.81 11.38
N LYS A 148 -22.75 4.21 10.36
CA LYS A 148 -23.12 2.77 10.35
C LYS A 148 -22.52 1.97 9.21
N MET A 149 -22.05 2.63 8.14
CA MET A 149 -21.36 1.96 7.05
C MET A 149 -20.13 1.23 7.55
N TYR A 150 -19.76 0.16 6.85
CA TYR A 150 -18.55 -0.56 7.15
C TYR A 150 -17.33 0.33 6.90
N ALA A 151 -16.59 0.61 7.97
CA ALA A 151 -15.44 1.51 7.94
C ALA A 151 -14.23 0.94 8.71
N ASP A 152 -14.24 -0.36 9.03
CA ASP A 152 -13.19 -0.98 9.84
C ASP A 152 -11.79 -0.76 9.24
N VAL A 153 -10.81 -0.57 10.13
CA VAL A 153 -9.39 -0.45 9.82
C VAL A 153 -8.59 -1.52 10.54
N SER A 154 -7.48 -1.93 9.94
CA SER A 154 -6.56 -2.92 10.50
C SER A 154 -5.68 -2.33 11.62
N SER A 155 -5.28 -3.19 12.55
CA SER A 155 -4.33 -2.90 13.63
C SER A 155 -3.70 -4.20 14.12
N THR A 156 -2.60 -4.08 14.86
CA THR A 156 -1.74 -5.19 15.22
C THR A 156 -2.42 -6.23 16.11
N ILE A 157 -2.26 -7.51 15.75
CA ILE A 157 -2.46 -8.61 16.71
C ILE A 157 -1.27 -8.64 17.66
N LYS A 158 -1.53 -8.47 18.96
CA LYS A 158 -0.48 -8.46 19.99
C LYS A 158 0.13 -9.84 20.17
N HIS A 159 1.46 -9.88 20.25
CA HIS A 159 2.20 -11.11 20.52
C HIS A 159 1.75 -11.74 21.85
N ASN A 160 1.63 -13.08 21.85
CA ASN A 160 1.15 -13.89 22.98
C ASN A 160 -0.27 -13.61 23.50
N SER A 161 -1.06 -12.79 22.81
CA SER A 161 -2.49 -12.65 23.09
C SER A 161 -3.27 -13.92 22.70
N LEU A 162 -4.50 -14.08 23.22
CA LEU A 162 -5.39 -15.17 22.80
C LEU A 162 -5.68 -15.12 21.29
N ALA A 163 -5.81 -13.92 20.71
CA ALA A 163 -5.97 -13.72 19.27
C ALA A 163 -4.76 -14.26 18.49
N HIS A 164 -3.54 -13.93 18.91
CA HIS A 164 -2.31 -14.45 18.29
C HIS A 164 -2.25 -15.98 18.34
N GLN A 165 -2.52 -16.57 19.51
CA GLN A 165 -2.51 -18.03 19.68
C GLN A 165 -3.56 -18.72 18.81
N ALA A 166 -4.76 -18.15 18.70
CA ALA A 166 -5.82 -18.70 17.87
C ALA A 166 -5.52 -18.58 16.38
N CYS A 167 -5.07 -17.41 15.92
CA CYS A 167 -4.67 -17.19 14.53
C CYS A 167 -3.53 -18.13 14.10
N MET A 168 -2.52 -18.33 14.96
CA MET A 168 -1.44 -19.30 14.69
C MET A 168 -1.95 -20.73 14.45
N GLN A 169 -2.98 -21.17 15.19
CA GLN A 169 -3.47 -22.54 15.08
C GLN A 169 -4.31 -22.78 13.83
N VAL A 170 -5.02 -21.76 13.34
CA VAL A 170 -5.83 -21.86 12.13
C VAL A 170 -5.03 -21.50 10.87
N GLU A 171 -3.85 -20.88 11.03
CA GLU A 171 -3.10 -20.24 9.93
C GLU A 171 -2.90 -21.17 8.73
N GLN A 172 -2.33 -22.35 8.97
CA GLN A 172 -2.01 -23.30 7.90
C GLN A 172 -3.26 -23.87 7.24
N ALA A 173 -4.27 -24.22 8.03
CA ALA A 173 -5.50 -24.81 7.53
C ALA A 173 -6.31 -23.80 6.69
N VAL A 174 -6.32 -22.52 7.11
CA VAL A 174 -6.91 -21.42 6.33
C VAL A 174 -6.15 -21.23 5.02
N PHE A 175 -4.82 -21.21 5.05
CA PHE A 175 -4.00 -21.08 3.84
C PHE A 175 -4.29 -22.20 2.83
N GLU A 176 -4.32 -23.45 3.27
CA GLU A 176 -4.64 -24.61 2.43
C GLU A 176 -6.06 -24.52 1.86
N GLN A 177 -7.04 -24.17 2.69
CA GLN A 177 -8.43 -24.06 2.27
C GLN A 177 -8.64 -22.93 1.25
N VAL A 178 -8.04 -21.76 1.46
CA VAL A 178 -8.11 -20.64 0.52
C VAL A 178 -7.43 -20.99 -0.80
N THR A 179 -6.24 -21.58 -0.75
CA THR A 179 -5.49 -21.98 -1.94
C THR A 179 -6.26 -23.00 -2.78
N LYS A 180 -6.94 -23.95 -2.11
CA LYS A 180 -7.80 -24.94 -2.74
C LYS A 180 -9.07 -24.34 -3.34
N SER A 181 -9.76 -23.44 -2.62
CA SER A 181 -11.05 -22.89 -3.05
C SER A 181 -10.93 -21.75 -4.06
N CYS A 182 -9.79 -21.04 -4.08
CA CYS A 182 -9.59 -19.84 -4.88
C CYS A 182 -8.32 -19.92 -5.78
N PRO A 183 -8.11 -21.03 -6.53
CA PRO A 183 -6.85 -21.24 -7.25
C PRO A 183 -6.59 -20.11 -8.26
N GLY A 184 -5.43 -19.46 -8.14
CA GLY A 184 -5.04 -18.34 -9.00
C GLY A 184 -5.78 -17.01 -8.76
N GLN A 185 -6.78 -16.98 -7.86
CA GLN A 185 -7.60 -15.80 -7.59
C GLN A 185 -7.24 -15.10 -6.28
N TRP A 186 -6.81 -15.84 -5.26
CA TRP A 186 -6.39 -15.25 -3.99
C TRP A 186 -5.06 -14.50 -4.14
N ARG A 187 -4.88 -13.44 -3.35
CA ARG A 187 -3.72 -12.54 -3.41
C ARG A 187 -3.04 -12.33 -2.07
N VAL A 188 -3.80 -12.13 -0.98
CA VAL A 188 -3.23 -11.93 0.36
C VAL A 188 -4.10 -12.62 1.40
N ILE A 189 -3.49 -13.41 2.29
CA ILE A 189 -4.12 -13.93 3.50
C ILE A 189 -3.39 -13.33 4.68
N SER A 190 -4.10 -12.58 5.52
CA SER A 190 -3.49 -11.82 6.61
C SER A 190 -4.38 -11.76 7.84
N TYR A 191 -3.82 -11.43 9.00
CA TYR A 191 -4.49 -11.52 10.29
C TYR A 191 -4.32 -10.22 11.07
N HIS A 192 -5.44 -9.65 11.51
CA HIS A 192 -5.47 -8.30 12.07
C HIS A 192 -6.49 -8.18 13.19
N MET A 193 -6.30 -7.21 14.07
CA MET A 193 -7.40 -6.67 14.86
C MET A 193 -8.13 -5.63 13.99
N ARG A 194 -9.43 -5.83 13.72
CA ARG A 194 -10.26 -4.89 12.94
C ARG A 194 -11.35 -4.24 13.77
N GLY A 195 -11.57 -2.95 13.56
CA GLY A 195 -12.67 -2.20 14.16
C GLY A 195 -12.73 -0.78 13.61
N PRO A 196 -13.71 0.03 14.06
CA PRO A 196 -13.95 1.37 13.53
C PRO A 196 -12.73 2.31 13.64
N PRO A 197 -12.62 3.32 12.75
CA PRO A 197 -11.54 4.30 12.75
C PRO A 197 -11.77 5.37 13.85
N ALA A 198 -11.83 4.95 15.13
CA ALA A 198 -12.05 5.82 16.27
C ALA A 198 -11.77 5.10 17.61
N TRP A 199 -11.12 5.83 18.55
CA TRP A 199 -11.07 5.86 20.03
C TRP A 199 -11.73 4.79 20.93
N GLU A 200 -12.46 3.80 20.41
CA GLU A 200 -13.07 2.71 21.17
C GLU A 200 -12.21 1.44 21.02
N THR A 201 -11.15 1.33 21.85
CA THR A 201 -10.27 0.15 21.85
C THR A 201 -10.99 -1.16 22.22
N GLY A 202 -12.26 -1.11 22.62
CA GLY A 202 -13.07 -2.25 23.02
C GLY A 202 -13.66 -3.07 21.87
N ASP A 203 -13.80 -2.48 20.67
CA ASP A 203 -14.57 -3.07 19.58
C ASP A 203 -13.72 -3.78 18.53
N GLN A 204 -12.40 -3.82 18.74
CA GLN A 204 -11.49 -4.50 17.84
C GLN A 204 -11.64 -6.02 17.93
N LYS A 205 -11.83 -6.66 16.78
CA LYS A 205 -12.04 -8.10 16.66
C LYS A 205 -10.89 -8.73 15.89
N PRO A 206 -10.38 -9.90 16.33
CA PRO A 206 -9.39 -10.63 15.54
C PRO A 206 -10.06 -11.16 14.27
N THR A 207 -9.49 -10.80 13.13
CA THR A 207 -10.07 -11.04 11.81
C THR A 207 -9.03 -11.63 10.86
N ILE A 208 -9.44 -12.72 10.22
CA ILE A 208 -8.77 -13.35 9.09
C ILE A 208 -9.26 -12.63 7.83
N MET A 209 -8.33 -11.99 7.13
CA MET A 209 -8.63 -11.30 5.88
C MET A 209 -8.10 -12.08 4.69
N VAL A 210 -9.00 -12.40 3.75
CA VAL A 210 -8.71 -13.10 2.50
C VAL A 210 -8.96 -12.14 1.34
N ARG A 211 -7.88 -11.63 0.75
CA ARG A 211 -7.94 -10.76 -0.43
C ARG A 211 -7.94 -11.57 -1.70
N ILE A 212 -8.88 -11.24 -2.56
CA ILE A 212 -9.05 -11.84 -3.88
C ILE A 212 -8.81 -10.77 -4.94
N ALA A 213 -8.24 -11.17 -6.08
CA ALA A 213 -8.09 -10.29 -7.23
C ALA A 213 -9.43 -9.58 -7.55
N PRO A 214 -9.45 -8.24 -7.66
CA PRO A 214 -10.66 -7.50 -8.02
C PRO A 214 -11.29 -8.02 -9.31
N GLY A 215 -12.63 -8.05 -9.34
CA GLY A 215 -13.41 -8.59 -10.46
C GLY A 215 -13.45 -10.12 -10.55
N ALA A 216 -12.72 -10.86 -9.72
CA ALA A 216 -12.84 -12.33 -9.68
C ALA A 216 -14.28 -12.74 -9.34
N LYS A 217 -14.81 -13.70 -10.10
CA LYS A 217 -16.18 -14.22 -9.94
C LYS A 217 -16.18 -15.62 -9.38
N SER A 218 -17.00 -15.86 -8.35
CA SER A 218 -17.18 -17.18 -7.75
C SER A 218 -18.46 -17.23 -6.89
N PHE A 219 -18.72 -18.39 -6.29
CA PHE A 219 -19.76 -18.59 -5.29
C PHE A 219 -19.22 -18.28 -3.89
N TRP A 220 -19.00 -16.99 -3.62
CA TRP A 220 -18.24 -16.51 -2.45
C TRP A 220 -18.85 -16.88 -1.10
N SER A 221 -20.18 -16.97 -0.99
CA SER A 221 -20.86 -17.40 0.24
C SER A 221 -20.51 -18.83 0.64
N PHE A 222 -20.36 -19.72 -0.33
CA PHE A 222 -19.94 -21.10 -0.10
C PHE A 222 -18.45 -21.18 0.25
N ILE A 223 -17.60 -20.44 -0.45
CA ILE A 223 -16.16 -20.36 -0.15
C ILE A 223 -15.94 -19.85 1.28
N GLU A 224 -16.64 -18.78 1.68
CA GLU A 224 -16.57 -18.26 3.05
C GLU A 224 -17.01 -19.32 4.07
N SER A 225 -18.10 -20.06 3.78
CA SER A 225 -18.58 -21.13 4.66
C SER A 225 -17.55 -22.26 4.82
N GLN A 226 -16.79 -22.58 3.77
CA GLN A 226 -15.71 -23.57 3.86
C GLN A 226 -14.54 -23.09 4.72
N ILE A 227 -14.17 -21.81 4.60
CA ILE A 227 -13.12 -21.21 5.44
C ILE A 227 -13.56 -21.19 6.91
N ILE A 228 -14.79 -20.76 7.17
CA ILE A 228 -15.42 -20.79 8.51
C ILE A 228 -15.35 -22.19 9.11
N ALA A 229 -15.77 -23.23 8.37
CA ALA A 229 -15.76 -24.60 8.85
C ALA A 229 -14.35 -25.09 9.23
N VAL A 230 -13.32 -24.68 8.48
CA VAL A 230 -11.92 -25.01 8.81
C VAL A 230 -11.47 -24.28 10.08
N VAL A 231 -11.82 -23.01 10.24
CA VAL A 231 -11.50 -22.23 11.46
C VAL A 231 -12.16 -22.85 12.70
N GLU A 232 -13.43 -23.28 12.59
CA GLU A 232 -14.17 -23.88 13.71
C GLU A 232 -13.75 -25.32 14.02
N SER A 233 -13.09 -26.00 13.09
CA SER A 233 -12.56 -27.35 13.32
C SER A 233 -11.41 -27.40 14.35
N VAL A 234 -10.82 -26.24 14.67
CA VAL A 234 -9.76 -26.11 15.67
C VAL A 234 -10.38 -25.91 17.07
N ASP A 235 -10.51 -27.00 17.82
CA ASP A 235 -11.03 -27.00 19.20
C ASP A 235 -9.90 -26.86 20.23
N SER A 236 -9.52 -25.63 20.53
CA SER A 236 -8.41 -25.36 21.46
C SER A 236 -8.60 -24.13 22.35
N LEU A 237 -9.30 -23.10 21.86
CA LEU A 237 -9.43 -21.80 22.52
C LEU A 237 -10.86 -21.28 22.36
N ASP A 238 -11.48 -20.84 23.46
CA ASP A 238 -12.78 -20.15 23.40
C ASP A 238 -12.58 -18.68 23.01
N ILE A 239 -12.57 -18.44 21.70
CA ILE A 239 -12.45 -17.11 21.11
C ILE A 239 -13.28 -17.04 19.82
N LYS A 240 -13.71 -15.83 19.48
CA LYS A 240 -14.37 -15.53 18.21
C LYS A 240 -13.34 -14.99 17.23
N LEU A 241 -13.16 -15.65 16.09
CA LEU A 241 -12.41 -15.12 14.95
C LEU A 241 -13.38 -14.67 13.87
N HIS A 242 -13.13 -13.50 13.30
CA HIS A 242 -13.88 -13.02 12.15
C HIS A 242 -13.22 -13.46 10.85
N VAL A 243 -14.01 -13.70 9.80
CA VAL A 243 -13.53 -13.99 8.45
C VAL A 243 -14.10 -12.95 7.49
N GLU A 244 -13.23 -12.35 6.69
CA GLU A 244 -13.63 -11.40 5.65
C GLU A 244 -12.97 -11.74 4.31
N ILE A 245 -13.80 -11.90 3.28
CA ILE A 245 -13.37 -11.97 1.88
C ILE A 245 -13.61 -10.60 1.23
N LEU A 246 -12.58 -10.02 0.65
CA LEU A 246 -12.63 -8.68 0.07
C LEU A 246 -11.72 -8.55 -1.17
N PRO A 247 -11.99 -7.61 -2.09
CA PRO A 247 -11.08 -7.35 -3.20
C PRO A 247 -9.73 -6.80 -2.71
N GLY A 248 -8.65 -7.13 -3.41
CA GLY A 248 -7.34 -6.54 -3.19
C GLY A 248 -6.18 -7.43 -3.61
N PHE A 249 -4.97 -6.87 -3.55
CA PHE A 249 -3.70 -7.52 -3.91
C PHE A 249 -2.54 -6.91 -3.13
N ALA A 250 -1.38 -7.57 -3.20
CA ALA A 250 -0.13 -7.01 -2.72
C ALA A 250 0.51 -6.17 -3.83
N ILE A 251 1.00 -4.99 -3.48
CA ILE A 251 1.67 -4.05 -4.37
C ILE A 251 3.12 -3.96 -3.94
N PRO A 252 4.10 -4.33 -4.79
CA PRO A 252 5.45 -3.80 -4.62
C PRO A 252 5.34 -2.28 -4.67
N SER A 253 5.86 -1.56 -3.67
CA SER A 253 5.63 -0.11 -3.53
C SER A 253 6.33 0.75 -4.61
N GLY A 254 6.52 0.24 -5.82
CA GLY A 254 6.95 0.95 -7.04
C GLY A 254 6.33 0.40 -8.35
N SER A 255 5.40 -0.57 -8.32
CA SER A 255 4.88 -1.19 -9.55
C SER A 255 3.93 -0.28 -10.34
N GLN A 256 4.19 -0.11 -11.64
CA GLN A 256 3.34 0.64 -12.59
C GLN A 256 1.95 0.02 -12.83
N GLU A 257 1.77 -1.28 -12.57
CA GLU A 257 0.58 -2.02 -13.02
C GLU A 257 -0.73 -1.58 -12.35
N VAL A 258 -0.65 -0.85 -11.23
CA VAL A 258 -1.84 -0.53 -10.42
C VAL A 258 -2.00 0.97 -10.16
N SER A 259 -0.92 1.71 -9.91
CA SER A 259 -0.96 3.17 -9.82
C SER A 259 0.46 3.71 -9.91
N PRO A 260 0.83 4.50 -10.95
CA PRO A 260 2.13 5.15 -10.98
C PRO A 260 2.26 6.03 -9.73
N SER A 261 3.41 5.98 -9.07
CA SER A 261 3.69 6.86 -7.94
C SER A 261 3.50 8.31 -8.39
N THR A 262 2.64 9.06 -7.69
CA THR A 262 2.42 10.47 -8.04
C THR A 262 3.76 11.20 -7.98
N PRO A 263 4.19 11.88 -9.07
CA PRO A 263 5.46 12.58 -9.08
C PRO A 263 5.54 13.61 -7.94
N LEU A 264 6.68 13.64 -7.26
CA LEU A 264 6.96 14.63 -6.24
C LEU A 264 7.56 15.88 -6.86
N VAL A 265 7.17 17.04 -6.32
CA VAL A 265 7.82 18.32 -6.59
C VAL A 265 8.73 18.64 -5.41
N LEU A 266 10.03 18.54 -5.64
CA LEU A 266 11.05 18.73 -4.61
C LEU A 266 11.55 20.17 -4.69
N ARG A 267 11.13 21.04 -3.76
CA ARG A 267 11.52 22.46 -3.78
C ARG A 267 12.92 22.71 -3.22
N ASN A 268 13.26 21.96 -2.17
CA ASN A 268 14.50 22.10 -1.41
C ASN A 268 15.27 20.79 -1.47
N LEU A 269 15.89 20.52 -2.62
CA LEU A 269 16.59 19.28 -2.86
C LEU A 269 18.00 19.32 -2.24
N PRO A 270 18.37 18.40 -1.33
CA PRO A 270 19.73 18.29 -0.85
C PRO A 270 20.71 18.00 -1.98
N GLU A 271 21.91 18.60 -1.96
CA GLU A 271 22.93 18.36 -2.99
C GLU A 271 23.35 16.90 -3.05
N THR A 272 23.43 16.23 -1.89
CA THR A 272 23.74 14.80 -1.79
C THR A 272 22.52 14.08 -1.25
N PRO A 273 22.10 12.94 -1.85
CA PRO A 273 20.93 12.20 -1.39
C PRO A 273 21.07 11.74 0.06
N VAL A 274 19.96 11.49 0.73
CA VAL A 274 19.90 10.96 2.11
C VAL A 274 18.95 9.77 2.17
N ASN A 275 18.92 9.03 3.29
CA ASN A 275 17.89 8.01 3.51
C ASN A 275 16.49 8.60 3.25
N GLY A 276 15.64 7.90 2.51
CA GLY A 276 14.33 8.43 2.10
C GLY A 276 14.33 9.23 0.80
N SER A 277 15.48 9.46 0.17
CA SER A 277 15.52 10.22 -1.09
C SER A 277 14.81 9.48 -2.22
N SER A 278 14.08 10.22 -3.04
CA SER A 278 13.51 9.72 -4.28
C SER A 278 14.62 9.27 -5.24
N ILE A 279 14.55 8.03 -5.72
CA ILE A 279 15.46 7.49 -6.72
C ILE A 279 14.70 6.68 -7.76
N GLY A 280 15.27 6.52 -8.95
CA GLY A 280 14.69 5.67 -9.98
C GLY A 280 15.72 5.28 -11.02
N ALA A 281 15.45 4.18 -11.72
CA ALA A 281 16.26 3.80 -12.86
C ALA A 281 16.17 4.86 -13.96
N ARG A 282 17.30 5.18 -14.58
CA ARG A 282 17.36 6.17 -15.66
C ARG A 282 16.42 5.79 -16.81
N GLY A 283 15.60 6.75 -17.24
CA GLY A 283 14.63 6.54 -18.31
C GLY A 283 13.35 5.82 -17.87
N ALA A 284 13.21 5.47 -16.59
CA ALA A 284 11.99 4.90 -16.03
C ALA A 284 11.12 5.97 -15.36
N GLU A 285 9.80 5.76 -15.38
CA GLU A 285 8.84 6.62 -14.66
C GLU A 285 8.62 6.17 -13.20
N GLN A 286 9.14 4.99 -12.83
CA GLN A 286 8.97 4.44 -11.49
C GLN A 286 9.94 5.13 -10.53
N ALA A 287 9.40 5.55 -9.38
CA ALA A 287 10.18 6.05 -8.27
C ALA A 287 10.18 5.02 -7.14
N GLY A 288 11.31 4.94 -6.46
CA GLY A 288 11.48 4.26 -5.19
C GLY A 288 12.25 5.13 -4.22
N THR A 289 12.74 4.49 -3.17
CA THR A 289 13.44 5.13 -2.07
C THR A 289 14.87 4.64 -1.99
N LEU A 290 15.80 5.59 -1.77
CA LEU A 290 17.13 5.28 -1.29
C LEU A 290 17.03 4.84 0.16
N GLY A 291 17.27 3.55 0.39
CA GLY A 291 17.10 2.92 1.69
C GLY A 291 18.22 3.23 2.64
N VAL A 292 19.26 2.40 2.61
CA VAL A 292 20.36 2.41 3.58
C VAL A 292 21.70 2.49 2.85
N TRP A 293 22.58 3.35 3.34
CA TRP A 293 23.97 3.44 2.92
C TRP A 293 24.77 2.29 3.53
N VAL A 294 25.51 1.56 2.71
CA VAL A 294 26.30 0.40 3.14
C VAL A 294 27.67 0.39 2.46
N ASP A 295 28.64 -0.21 3.13
CA ASP A 295 29.89 -0.65 2.52
C ASP A 295 29.75 -2.11 2.10
N PHE A 296 29.92 -2.38 0.80
CA PHE A 296 29.97 -3.73 0.27
C PHE A 296 31.42 -4.22 0.20
N HIS A 297 31.65 -5.39 0.79
CA HIS A 297 32.93 -6.09 0.82
C HIS A 297 32.83 -7.29 -0.11
N ALA A 298 33.34 -7.16 -1.34
CA ALA A 298 33.31 -8.23 -2.32
C ALA A 298 34.13 -9.45 -1.84
N ALA A 299 33.74 -10.66 -2.26
CA ALA A 299 34.41 -11.89 -1.89
C ALA A 299 35.91 -11.83 -2.21
N GLY A 300 36.77 -12.01 -1.22
CA GLY A 300 38.23 -11.98 -1.38
C GLY A 300 38.83 -10.59 -1.65
N SER A 301 38.03 -9.52 -1.65
CA SER A 301 38.51 -8.14 -1.78
C SER A 301 38.76 -7.52 -0.42
N VAL A 302 39.84 -6.74 -0.31
CA VAL A 302 40.09 -5.86 0.85
C VAL A 302 39.46 -4.49 0.63
N GLU A 303 39.21 -4.12 -0.64
CA GLU A 303 38.57 -2.85 -0.97
C GLU A 303 37.07 -2.92 -0.72
N LYS A 304 36.59 -1.92 0.04
CA LYS A 304 35.16 -1.68 0.27
C LYS A 304 34.59 -0.77 -0.81
N GLN A 305 33.40 -1.11 -1.28
CA GLN A 305 32.66 -0.32 -2.26
C GLN A 305 31.49 0.38 -1.58
N ARG A 306 31.45 1.71 -1.67
CA ARG A 306 30.33 2.48 -1.14
C ARG A 306 29.09 2.21 -1.99
N CYS A 307 28.03 1.74 -1.34
CA CYS A 307 26.77 1.41 -1.97
C CYS A 307 25.59 1.96 -1.17
N PHE A 308 24.41 1.88 -1.76
CA PHE A 308 23.16 1.90 -1.03
C PHE A 308 22.26 0.74 -1.44
N LEU A 309 21.34 0.40 -0.55
CA LEU A 309 20.27 -0.57 -0.82
C LEU A 309 18.99 0.13 -1.27
N THR A 310 18.29 -0.52 -2.20
CA THR A 310 16.90 -0.27 -2.56
C THR A 310 16.28 -1.60 -3.01
N CYS A 311 15.06 -1.60 -3.56
CA CYS A 311 14.42 -2.82 -4.08
C CYS A 311 14.85 -3.14 -5.53
N HIS A 312 14.87 -4.41 -5.89
CA HIS A 312 15.10 -4.87 -7.27
C HIS A 312 14.01 -4.33 -8.20
N HIS A 313 12.74 -4.38 -7.79
CA HIS A 313 11.67 -3.90 -8.67
C HIS A 313 11.78 -2.39 -8.98
N VAL A 314 12.39 -1.58 -8.10
CA VAL A 314 12.66 -0.15 -8.33
C VAL A 314 13.68 0.07 -9.45
N ILE A 315 14.67 -0.83 -9.58
CA ILE A 315 15.74 -0.71 -10.57
C ILE A 315 15.45 -1.46 -11.88
N SER A 316 14.58 -2.48 -11.84
CA SER A 316 14.31 -3.38 -12.97
C SER A 316 13.87 -2.70 -14.27
N PRO A 317 13.14 -1.57 -14.28
CA PRO A 317 12.75 -0.91 -15.52
C PRO A 317 13.92 -0.27 -16.26
N GLY A 318 15.09 -0.13 -15.64
CA GLY A 318 16.30 0.44 -16.25
C GLY A 318 16.97 -0.44 -17.31
N ASP A 319 16.56 -1.70 -17.42
CA ASP A 319 17.00 -2.62 -18.48
C ASP A 319 15.78 -3.41 -19.01
N PRO A 320 14.90 -2.77 -19.80
CA PRO A 320 13.69 -3.43 -20.29
C PRO A 320 13.99 -4.62 -21.21
N ALA A 321 15.15 -4.62 -21.87
CA ALA A 321 15.56 -5.71 -22.78
C ALA A 321 15.84 -7.01 -22.00
N ASN A 322 16.48 -6.91 -20.83
CA ASN A 322 16.81 -8.08 -20.01
C ASN A 322 15.91 -8.25 -18.77
N LYS A 323 14.86 -7.42 -18.63
CA LYS A 323 13.99 -7.42 -17.43
C LYS A 323 13.52 -8.82 -17.03
N SER A 324 13.01 -9.62 -17.98
CA SER A 324 12.52 -10.97 -17.69
C SER A 324 13.62 -11.89 -17.13
N PHE A 325 14.83 -11.81 -17.70
CA PHE A 325 16.00 -12.55 -17.23
C PHE A 325 16.42 -12.08 -15.84
N ASN A 326 16.57 -10.77 -15.65
CA ASN A 326 16.96 -10.15 -14.38
C ASN A 326 15.93 -10.42 -13.27
N ASP A 327 14.64 -10.46 -13.60
CA ASP A 327 13.57 -10.82 -12.65
C ASP A 327 13.64 -12.27 -12.19
N GLN A 328 14.12 -13.17 -13.06
CA GLN A 328 14.23 -14.60 -12.77
C GLN A 328 15.54 -14.97 -12.09
N PHE A 329 16.66 -14.38 -12.50
CA PHE A 329 18.00 -14.82 -12.10
C PHE A 329 18.76 -13.77 -11.27
N GLY A 330 18.19 -12.59 -11.08
CA GLY A 330 18.86 -11.45 -10.47
C GLY A 330 19.90 -10.81 -11.39
N ILE A 331 20.67 -9.88 -10.83
CA ILE A 331 21.73 -9.14 -11.53
C ILE A 331 23.04 -9.37 -10.78
N GLY A 332 24.10 -9.74 -11.50
CA GLY A 332 25.44 -9.88 -10.93
C GLY A 332 25.58 -10.95 -9.85
N LEU A 333 24.69 -11.93 -9.80
CA LEU A 333 24.67 -12.96 -8.76
C LEU A 333 25.48 -14.18 -9.19
N TYR A 334 25.97 -14.96 -8.21
CA TYR A 334 26.69 -16.22 -8.44
C TYR A 334 27.88 -16.10 -9.41
N GLY A 335 28.55 -14.94 -9.40
CA GLY A 335 29.69 -14.65 -10.29
C GLY A 335 29.30 -14.25 -11.72
N GLN A 336 28.01 -14.11 -12.04
CA GLN A 336 27.56 -13.59 -13.33
C GLN A 336 28.04 -12.15 -13.52
N GLN A 337 28.45 -11.82 -14.75
CA GLN A 337 28.80 -10.45 -15.10
C GLN A 337 27.54 -9.62 -15.35
N VAL A 338 27.61 -8.33 -14.99
CA VAL A 338 26.55 -7.37 -15.28
C VAL A 338 26.73 -6.89 -16.72
N GLU A 339 25.87 -7.36 -17.63
CA GLU A 339 25.94 -7.03 -19.07
C GLU A 339 25.60 -5.55 -19.35
N THR A 340 24.52 -5.07 -18.72
CA THR A 340 24.02 -3.69 -18.88
C THR A 340 24.00 -2.99 -17.52
N PRO A 341 24.90 -2.02 -17.28
CA PRO A 341 24.87 -1.25 -16.04
C PRO A 341 23.62 -0.36 -15.97
N ILE A 342 22.68 -0.71 -15.09
CA ILE A 342 21.50 0.11 -14.81
C ILE A 342 21.92 1.33 -14.00
N LYS A 343 21.79 2.53 -14.57
CA LYS A 343 22.08 3.81 -13.91
C LYS A 343 20.90 4.25 -13.04
N ILE A 344 21.20 4.76 -11.86
CA ILE A 344 20.19 5.26 -10.92
C ILE A 344 20.31 6.78 -10.80
N ASP A 345 19.20 7.47 -11.00
CA ASP A 345 19.10 8.92 -10.91
C ASP A 345 18.54 9.36 -9.55
N TYR A 346 18.96 10.55 -9.11
CA TYR A 346 18.44 11.27 -7.95
C TYR A 346 18.15 12.72 -8.36
N PRO A 347 16.91 13.21 -8.17
CA PRO A 347 15.73 12.43 -7.80
C PRO A 347 15.31 11.45 -8.91
N ALA A 348 14.29 10.61 -8.67
CA ALA A 348 13.74 9.73 -9.71
C ALA A 348 13.37 10.53 -10.97
N PRO A 349 13.47 9.97 -12.20
CA PRO A 349 13.25 10.75 -13.43
C PRO A 349 11.86 11.41 -13.53
N SER A 350 10.81 10.75 -13.03
CA SER A 350 9.46 11.30 -12.93
C SER A 350 9.40 12.55 -12.04
N ASP A 351 10.07 12.51 -10.89
CA ASP A 351 10.13 13.60 -9.91
C ASP A 351 11.01 14.74 -10.40
N ALA A 352 12.14 14.42 -11.02
CA ALA A 352 13.02 15.39 -11.68
C ALA A 352 12.25 16.20 -12.73
N THR A 353 11.47 15.50 -13.57
CA THR A 353 10.68 16.12 -14.64
C THR A 353 9.58 17.02 -14.06
N ALA A 354 8.77 16.51 -13.13
CA ALA A 354 7.71 17.28 -12.50
C ALA A 354 8.25 18.50 -11.72
N THR A 355 9.36 18.31 -11.00
CA THR A 355 10.06 19.37 -10.27
C THR A 355 10.54 20.46 -11.22
N LYS A 356 11.28 20.11 -12.28
CA LYS A 356 11.78 21.10 -13.25
C LYS A 356 10.65 21.88 -13.90
N GLN A 357 9.60 21.20 -14.36
CA GLN A 357 8.46 21.85 -15.01
C GLN A 357 7.80 22.90 -14.11
N LEU A 358 7.54 22.56 -12.83
CA LEU A 358 6.92 23.51 -11.91
C LEU A 358 7.87 24.65 -11.54
N LEU A 359 9.11 24.32 -11.17
CA LEU A 359 10.07 25.32 -10.68
C LEU A 359 10.46 26.31 -11.79
N GLN A 360 10.65 25.86 -13.03
CA GLN A 360 10.90 26.75 -14.18
C GLN A 360 9.74 27.70 -14.43
N LYS A 361 8.50 27.22 -14.31
CA LYS A 361 7.30 28.07 -14.43
C LYS A 361 7.26 29.13 -13.33
N GLU A 362 7.59 28.78 -12.09
CA GLU A 362 7.62 29.72 -10.97
C GLU A 362 8.74 30.75 -11.09
N ILE A 363 9.94 30.34 -11.52
CA ILE A 363 11.06 31.25 -11.80
C ILE A 363 10.66 32.25 -12.88
N ALA A 364 10.02 31.78 -13.96
CA ALA A 364 9.54 32.65 -15.04
C ALA A 364 8.47 33.67 -14.57
N LEU A 365 7.75 33.37 -13.48
CA LEU A 365 6.79 34.27 -12.83
C LEU A 365 7.44 35.21 -11.80
N GLY A 366 8.77 35.16 -11.63
CA GLY A 366 9.50 35.96 -10.65
C GLY A 366 9.46 35.41 -9.23
N ASN A 367 8.90 34.20 -9.03
CA ASN A 367 8.78 33.58 -7.71
C ASN A 367 10.06 32.82 -7.34
N ASP A 368 11.25 33.43 -7.35
CA ASP A 368 12.50 32.78 -6.90
C ASP A 368 13.48 33.78 -6.26
N GLU A 369 12.97 34.61 -5.35
CA GLU A 369 13.72 35.70 -4.72
C GLU A 369 14.99 35.24 -3.99
N ASP A 370 15.00 34.02 -3.45
CA ASP A 370 16.12 33.43 -2.72
C ASP A 370 17.00 32.47 -3.55
N GLY A 371 16.67 32.27 -4.83
CA GLY A 371 17.39 31.40 -5.77
C GLY A 371 17.31 29.89 -5.45
N GLN A 372 16.48 29.48 -4.48
CA GLN A 372 16.40 28.07 -4.07
C GLN A 372 15.89 27.18 -5.20
N LYS A 373 14.97 27.67 -6.04
CA LYS A 373 14.40 26.87 -7.13
C LYS A 373 15.42 26.66 -8.23
N ALA A 374 16.16 27.71 -8.61
CA ALA A 374 17.27 27.60 -9.54
C ALA A 374 18.36 26.65 -9.02
N GLN A 375 18.69 26.72 -7.71
CA GLN A 375 19.64 25.80 -7.08
C GLN A 375 19.17 24.34 -7.18
N THR A 376 17.91 24.06 -6.87
CA THR A 376 17.35 22.71 -7.00
C THR A 376 17.44 22.18 -8.44
N ILE A 377 17.10 22.99 -9.45
CA ILE A 377 17.25 22.60 -10.86
C ILE A 377 18.70 22.25 -11.19
N ASN A 378 19.65 23.10 -10.76
CA ASN A 378 21.08 22.88 -10.97
C ASN A 378 21.58 21.58 -10.31
N ILE A 379 21.08 21.23 -9.11
CA ILE A 379 21.41 19.96 -8.45
C ILE A 379 20.93 18.77 -9.30
N ILE A 380 19.70 18.83 -9.83
CA ILE A 380 19.17 17.78 -10.69
C ILE A 380 20.03 17.65 -11.96
N ASP A 381 20.34 18.76 -12.63
CA ASP A 381 21.14 18.76 -13.86
C ASP A 381 22.56 18.24 -13.63
N LYS A 382 23.17 18.57 -12.47
CA LYS A 382 24.48 18.07 -12.06
C LYS A 382 24.49 16.55 -11.93
N HIS A 383 23.53 15.95 -11.24
CA HIS A 383 23.44 14.49 -11.08
C HIS A 383 23.14 13.79 -12.40
N VAL A 384 22.21 14.31 -13.21
CA VAL A 384 21.90 13.74 -14.54
C VAL A 384 23.16 13.72 -15.43
N SER A 385 23.87 14.84 -15.48
CA SER A 385 25.10 15.01 -16.26
C SER A 385 26.25 14.12 -15.77
N ALA A 386 26.32 13.87 -14.45
CA ALA A 386 27.29 12.94 -13.84
C ALA A 386 26.98 11.46 -14.11
N GLY A 387 25.87 11.14 -14.80
CA GLY A 387 25.46 9.76 -15.02
C GLY A 387 24.64 9.15 -13.88
N GLY A 388 24.01 10.00 -13.06
CA GLY A 388 23.18 9.62 -11.92
C GLY A 388 23.96 9.68 -10.62
N ILE A 389 23.50 8.94 -9.61
CA ILE A 389 24.21 8.77 -8.33
C ILE A 389 24.99 7.46 -8.23
N GLY A 390 24.75 6.53 -9.17
CA GLY A 390 25.44 5.25 -9.18
C GLY A 390 24.87 4.29 -10.22
N PHE A 391 25.27 3.03 -10.11
CA PHE A 391 24.78 1.93 -10.94
C PHE A 391 24.64 0.63 -10.15
N VAL A 392 23.67 -0.18 -10.58
CA VAL A 392 23.38 -1.48 -9.97
C VAL A 392 24.56 -2.42 -10.21
N ILE A 393 25.05 -3.04 -9.13
CA ILE A 393 26.10 -4.08 -9.19
C ILE A 393 25.55 -5.46 -8.85
N HIS A 394 24.56 -5.55 -7.96
CA HIS A 394 23.90 -6.78 -7.59
C HIS A 394 22.41 -6.53 -7.35
N ALA A 395 21.54 -7.46 -7.73
CA ALA A 395 20.13 -7.41 -7.36
C ALA A 395 19.52 -8.82 -7.27
N SER A 396 18.57 -9.02 -6.36
CA SER A 396 18.01 -10.33 -6.02
C SER A 396 17.13 -10.95 -7.10
N GLY A 397 16.60 -10.15 -8.03
CA GLY A 397 15.47 -10.57 -8.87
C GLY A 397 14.14 -10.46 -8.11
N ASN A 398 13.07 -10.96 -8.75
CA ASN A 398 11.69 -10.89 -8.23
C ASN A 398 11.09 -12.26 -7.90
N LYS A 399 11.72 -13.36 -8.32
CA LYS A 399 11.19 -14.73 -8.17
C LYS A 399 11.83 -15.53 -7.02
N ASP A 400 12.70 -14.90 -6.25
CA ASP A 400 13.48 -15.60 -5.23
C ASP A 400 12.86 -15.54 -3.84
N ARG A 401 13.09 -16.59 -3.05
CA ARG A 401 12.69 -16.71 -1.65
C ARG A 401 13.85 -17.18 -0.80
N ASN A 402 13.92 -16.67 0.41
CA ASN A 402 14.83 -17.23 1.41
C ASN A 402 14.25 -18.53 2.01
N LYS A 403 15.00 -19.13 2.93
CA LYS A 403 14.63 -20.37 3.64
C LYS A 403 13.36 -20.27 4.49
N ASP A 404 12.93 -19.05 4.82
CA ASP A 404 11.76 -18.75 5.64
C ASP A 404 10.56 -18.36 4.75
N ASP A 405 10.61 -18.73 3.46
CA ASP A 405 9.61 -18.43 2.43
C ASP A 405 9.33 -16.93 2.23
N ARG A 406 10.25 -16.04 2.60
CA ARG A 406 10.14 -14.60 2.35
C ARG A 406 10.68 -14.21 1.00
N ARG A 407 9.99 -13.30 0.32
CA ARG A 407 10.47 -12.73 -0.94
C ARG A 407 11.72 -11.90 -0.68
N MET A 408 12.74 -12.11 -1.51
CA MET A 408 13.93 -11.26 -1.51
C MET A 408 13.83 -10.25 -2.65
N ASP A 409 13.78 -8.97 -2.29
CA ASP A 409 13.63 -7.85 -3.23
C ASP A 409 14.58 -6.71 -2.85
N TRP A 410 15.85 -6.88 -3.23
CA TRP A 410 16.90 -5.91 -2.93
C TRP A 410 17.83 -5.70 -4.14
N ALA A 411 18.42 -4.51 -4.20
CA ALA A 411 19.44 -4.13 -5.15
C ALA A 411 20.52 -3.29 -4.46
N LEU A 412 21.78 -3.63 -4.75
CA LEU A 412 22.96 -2.87 -4.35
C LEU A 412 23.38 -1.95 -5.49
N VAL A 413 23.39 -0.65 -5.20
CA VAL A 413 23.79 0.40 -6.14
C VAL A 413 25.12 0.98 -5.69
N ARG A 414 26.16 0.82 -6.50
CA ARG A 414 27.49 1.39 -6.25
C ARG A 414 27.48 2.87 -6.61
N THR A 415 27.95 3.73 -5.71
CA THR A 415 27.97 5.18 -5.93
C THR A 415 29.09 5.63 -6.84
N HIS A 416 28.89 6.76 -7.53
CA HIS A 416 29.98 7.47 -8.19
C HIS A 416 30.87 8.18 -7.17
N GLY A 417 32.16 7.80 -7.12
CA GLY A 417 33.17 8.45 -6.28
C GLY A 417 33.17 8.04 -4.81
N SER A 418 34.32 8.25 -4.14
CA SER A 418 34.58 7.91 -2.73
C SER A 418 34.29 9.06 -1.75
N SER A 419 33.86 10.23 -2.24
CA SER A 419 33.98 11.51 -1.52
C SER A 419 32.71 12.05 -0.86
N SER A 420 31.63 11.29 -0.73
CA SER A 420 30.56 11.65 0.21
C SER A 420 30.41 10.56 1.27
N SER A 421 30.92 10.85 2.46
CA SER A 421 30.65 10.09 3.68
C SER A 421 29.17 10.26 4.05
N GLN A 422 28.31 9.54 3.36
CA GLN A 422 26.88 9.55 3.62
C GLN A 422 26.62 8.57 4.77
N CYS A 423 26.44 9.12 5.96
CA CYS A 423 26.06 8.33 7.12
C CYS A 423 24.54 8.12 7.12
N ASN A 424 24.12 6.93 7.53
CA ASN A 424 22.71 6.68 7.82
C ASN A 424 22.27 7.53 9.01
N LYS A 425 21.17 8.27 8.86
CA LYS A 425 20.63 9.10 9.95
C LYS A 425 19.26 8.59 10.37
N PRO A 426 18.97 8.53 11.68
CA PRO A 426 17.61 8.31 12.13
C PRO A 426 16.75 9.52 11.73
N PRO A 427 15.47 9.32 11.40
CA PRO A 427 14.58 10.41 11.05
C PRO A 427 14.42 11.37 12.24
N ALA A 428 14.76 12.64 12.04
CA ALA A 428 14.50 13.71 13.00
C ALA A 428 13.03 14.18 12.92
N ALA A 429 12.10 13.23 12.93
CA ALA A 429 10.67 13.49 12.86
C ALA A 429 10.07 13.67 14.25
N THR A 430 9.07 14.54 14.35
CA THR A 430 8.21 14.62 15.53
C THR A 430 7.07 13.62 15.36
N PHE A 431 7.06 12.58 16.16
CA PHE A 431 5.95 11.63 16.22
C PHE A 431 4.87 12.15 17.16
N SER A 432 3.61 11.96 16.77
CA SER A 432 2.47 12.26 17.64
C SER A 432 2.48 11.34 18.87
N PRO A 433 1.82 11.72 19.99
CA PRO A 433 1.66 10.82 21.13
C PRO A 433 1.06 9.46 20.74
N TRP A 434 0.10 9.44 19.80
CA TRP A 434 -0.51 8.21 19.29
C TRP A 434 0.52 7.28 18.62
N GLN A 435 1.37 7.85 17.76
CA GLN A 435 2.48 7.12 17.14
C GLN A 435 3.52 6.62 18.14
N LEU A 436 3.55 7.15 19.36
CA LEU A 436 4.43 6.72 20.45
C LEU A 436 3.67 5.94 21.52
N PHE A 437 2.71 5.10 21.10
CA PHE A 437 1.85 4.29 21.97
C PHE A 437 1.15 5.12 23.06
N ASN A 438 0.48 6.20 22.65
CA ASN A 438 -0.19 7.17 23.53
C ASN A 438 0.79 7.82 24.52
N GLY A 439 1.98 8.18 24.05
CA GLY A 439 3.03 8.83 24.83
C GLY A 439 3.77 7.90 25.78
N LYS A 440 3.62 6.58 25.65
CA LYS A 440 4.37 5.60 26.44
C LYS A 440 5.82 5.45 25.98
N LEU A 441 6.12 5.84 24.75
CA LEU A 441 7.46 5.83 24.19
C LEU A 441 8.02 7.25 24.08
N GLU A 442 9.33 7.36 24.18
CA GLU A 442 10.07 8.59 23.91
C GLU A 442 11.03 8.34 22.74
N TYR A 443 10.89 9.15 21.69
CA TYR A 443 11.79 9.15 20.56
C TYR A 443 12.38 10.54 20.38
N LYS A 444 13.71 10.64 20.52
CA LYS A 444 14.47 11.88 20.36
C LYS A 444 15.71 11.60 19.55
N VAL A 445 15.94 12.37 18.50
CA VAL A 445 17.16 12.33 17.68
C VAL A 445 18.04 13.51 18.03
N ASN A 446 19.30 13.24 18.35
CA ASN A 446 20.27 14.29 18.59
C ASN A 446 20.87 14.79 17.27
N THR A 447 21.26 16.06 17.23
CA THR A 447 21.98 16.64 16.08
C THR A 447 23.25 15.84 15.81
N GLY A 448 23.42 15.37 14.57
CA GLY A 448 24.58 14.59 14.14
C GLY A 448 24.54 13.11 14.51
N GLU A 449 23.44 12.62 15.09
CA GLU A 449 23.27 11.20 15.37
C GLU A 449 23.25 10.36 14.10
N VAL A 450 23.88 9.18 14.16
CA VAL A 450 24.04 8.25 13.04
C VAL A 450 23.60 6.85 13.45
N ILE A 451 23.08 6.08 12.49
CA ILE A 451 22.74 4.67 12.66
C ILE A 451 23.99 3.85 12.37
N PHE A 452 24.53 3.19 13.41
CA PHE A 452 25.75 2.40 13.33
C PHE A 452 25.54 0.91 13.67
N LYS A 453 24.29 0.51 13.97
CA LYS A 453 23.93 -0.87 14.30
C LYS A 453 22.74 -1.34 13.50
N SER A 454 22.77 -2.61 13.13
CA SER A 454 21.58 -3.38 12.78
C SER A 454 20.96 -3.99 14.03
N GLY A 455 19.65 -4.22 13.97
CA GLY A 455 18.88 -4.88 15.03
C GLY A 455 17.98 -5.95 14.46
N SER A 456 17.23 -6.61 15.33
CA SER A 456 16.18 -7.56 14.95
C SER A 456 14.83 -6.87 14.85
N LEU A 457 14.03 -7.29 13.88
CA LEU A 457 12.63 -6.91 13.79
C LEU A 457 11.82 -7.84 14.71
N VAL A 458 11.27 -7.30 15.80
CA VAL A 458 10.59 -8.09 16.84
C VAL A 458 9.09 -7.82 16.82
N LYS A 459 8.28 -8.87 16.99
CA LYS A 459 6.82 -8.79 17.03
C LYS A 459 6.34 -7.87 18.15
N GLY A 460 5.46 -6.91 17.84
CA GLY A 460 4.94 -5.91 18.76
C GLY A 460 5.88 -4.71 19.00
N ASP A 461 7.06 -4.68 18.39
CA ASP A 461 7.95 -3.53 18.53
C ASP A 461 7.44 -2.34 17.71
N TRP A 462 7.70 -1.16 18.25
CA TRP A 462 7.59 0.09 17.51
C TRP A 462 8.71 0.20 16.48
N VAL A 463 8.35 0.62 15.28
CA VAL A 463 9.29 0.95 14.22
C VAL A 463 8.93 2.26 13.53
N ALA A 464 9.89 2.84 12.83
CA ALA A 464 9.65 3.91 11.87
C ALA A 464 10.36 3.64 10.55
N GLN A 465 9.78 4.13 9.45
CA GLN A 465 10.37 4.04 8.12
C GLN A 465 10.71 5.43 7.59
N VAL A 466 11.78 5.52 6.79
CA VAL A 466 12.21 6.75 6.11
C VAL A 466 12.03 6.58 4.60
N GLY A 467 10.86 7.01 4.13
CA GLY A 467 10.40 6.84 2.75
C GLY A 467 10.50 8.10 1.91
N ARG A 468 10.10 7.98 0.64
CA ARG A 468 10.13 9.05 -0.36
C ARG A 468 9.23 10.24 0.01
N TYR A 469 8.11 9.99 0.69
CA TYR A 469 7.14 11.03 1.03
C TYR A 469 7.37 11.65 2.40
N ARG A 470 7.46 10.79 3.42
CA ARG A 470 7.49 11.18 4.83
C ARG A 470 7.94 10.02 5.68
N VAL A 471 8.31 10.35 6.90
CA VAL A 471 8.57 9.37 7.95
C VAL A 471 7.24 8.86 8.47
N ARG A 472 7.11 7.55 8.67
CA ARG A 472 5.93 6.92 9.28
C ARG A 472 6.31 5.98 10.40
N ALA A 473 5.37 5.73 11.31
CA ALA A 473 5.60 4.91 12.49
C ALA A 473 4.56 3.80 12.58
N GLY A 474 5.04 2.59 12.84
CA GLY A 474 4.21 1.40 12.86
C GLY A 474 4.54 0.47 14.01
N GLU A 475 3.71 -0.55 14.16
CA GLU A 475 3.92 -1.67 15.08
C GLU A 475 4.03 -2.97 14.28
N VAL A 476 5.04 -3.77 14.59
CA VAL A 476 5.25 -5.07 13.93
C VAL A 476 4.14 -6.03 14.34
N ASN A 477 3.38 -6.54 13.37
CA ASN A 477 2.31 -7.48 13.64
C ASN A 477 2.87 -8.82 14.13
N ALA A 478 2.18 -9.48 15.08
CA ALA A 478 2.61 -10.80 15.56
C ALA A 478 2.35 -11.91 14.54
N MET A 479 1.40 -11.69 13.62
CA MET A 479 1.10 -12.57 12.50
C MET A 479 1.78 -12.06 11.22
N GLU A 480 2.22 -13.00 10.39
CA GLU A 480 2.72 -12.75 9.05
C GLU A 480 1.56 -12.88 8.03
N ALA A 481 1.78 -12.46 6.80
CA ALA A 481 0.80 -12.58 5.71
C ALA A 481 1.31 -13.50 4.61
N TYR A 482 0.46 -14.40 4.11
CA TYR A 482 0.72 -15.10 2.86
C TYR A 482 0.38 -14.18 1.69
N ILE A 483 1.28 -14.09 0.72
CA ILE A 483 1.11 -13.27 -0.47
C ILE A 483 1.30 -14.14 -1.70
N HIS A 484 0.36 -14.05 -2.63
CA HIS A 484 0.49 -14.56 -3.99
C HIS A 484 0.72 -13.39 -4.94
N TRP A 485 1.99 -13.20 -5.29
CA TRP A 485 2.45 -12.14 -6.19
C TRP A 485 2.06 -12.42 -7.64
N ASP A 486 1.97 -11.37 -8.46
CA ASP A 486 1.56 -11.48 -9.86
C ASP A 486 2.54 -12.30 -10.73
N ASN A 487 3.78 -12.45 -10.28
CA ASN A 487 4.77 -13.30 -10.92
C ASN A 487 4.62 -14.80 -10.57
N GLY A 488 3.58 -15.18 -9.83
CA GLY A 488 3.29 -16.55 -9.38
C GLY A 488 4.05 -16.97 -8.13
N LEU A 489 4.88 -16.11 -7.54
CA LEU A 489 5.56 -16.40 -6.29
C LEU A 489 4.56 -16.38 -5.13
N ILE A 490 4.67 -17.35 -4.23
CA ILE A 490 3.96 -17.32 -2.94
C ILE A 490 4.98 -17.13 -1.84
N SER A 491 4.81 -16.12 -0.99
CA SER A 491 5.72 -15.86 0.13
C SER A 491 4.97 -15.55 1.42
N LYS A 492 5.69 -15.59 2.55
CA LYS A 492 5.17 -15.27 3.88
C LYS A 492 5.86 -14.04 4.43
N GLU A 493 5.18 -12.89 4.41
CA GLU A 493 5.79 -11.59 4.70
C GLU A 493 5.48 -11.07 6.10
N ILE A 494 6.44 -10.35 6.69
CA ILE A 494 6.24 -9.61 7.94
C ILE A 494 5.42 -8.36 7.65
N VAL A 495 4.38 -8.16 8.45
CA VAL A 495 3.45 -7.05 8.33
C VAL A 495 3.73 -5.99 9.39
N ILE A 496 3.73 -4.72 8.98
CA ILE A 496 3.80 -3.57 9.89
C ILE A 496 2.57 -2.70 9.69
N GLU A 497 1.79 -2.54 10.75
CA GLU A 497 0.60 -1.69 10.78
C GLU A 497 0.97 -0.25 11.15
N GLU A 498 0.37 0.74 10.51
CA GLU A 498 0.54 2.14 10.87
C GLU A 498 -0.09 2.46 12.23
N LEU A 499 0.62 3.23 13.06
CA LEU A 499 0.11 3.67 14.37
C LEU A 499 -0.75 4.93 14.29
N GLU A 500 -0.53 5.77 13.27
CA GLU A 500 -1.40 6.90 12.98
C GLU A 500 -2.65 6.45 12.20
N ARG A 501 -3.80 6.41 12.89
CA ARG A 501 -5.06 5.91 12.31
C ARG A 501 -5.44 6.67 11.04
N GLY A 502 -5.81 5.92 10.00
CA GLY A 502 -6.24 6.46 8.71
C GLY A 502 -5.10 6.83 7.77
N GLN A 503 -3.85 6.58 8.16
CA GLN A 503 -2.68 6.64 7.30
C GLN A 503 -2.21 5.22 7.01
N SER A 504 -1.54 5.02 5.86
CA SER A 504 -0.88 3.74 5.56
C SER A 504 0.57 3.76 6.01
N PHE A 505 1.14 2.63 6.41
CA PHE A 505 2.57 2.55 6.77
C PHE A 505 3.49 2.74 5.55
N ALA A 506 2.95 2.47 4.36
CA ALA A 506 3.67 2.49 3.10
C ALA A 506 2.83 3.15 1.99
N GLU A 507 3.44 4.02 1.19
CA GLU A 507 2.83 4.57 -0.03
C GLU A 507 3.58 4.17 -1.31
N PRO A 508 2.95 4.30 -2.49
CA PRO A 508 3.63 4.08 -3.78
C PRO A 508 4.84 5.01 -3.94
N GLY A 509 6.04 4.46 -3.90
CA GLY A 509 7.34 5.14 -3.93
C GLY A 509 8.21 4.85 -2.72
N ASP A 510 7.66 4.29 -1.65
CA ASP A 510 8.40 3.99 -0.41
C ASP A 510 9.20 2.68 -0.49
N SER A 511 9.16 1.94 -1.61
CA SER A 511 9.99 0.74 -1.79
C SER A 511 11.48 1.04 -1.65
N GLY A 512 12.16 0.23 -0.84
CA GLY A 512 13.54 0.43 -0.47
C GLY A 512 13.70 1.22 0.82
N ALA A 513 12.64 1.80 1.42
CA ALA A 513 12.76 2.59 2.64
C ALA A 513 13.39 1.81 3.78
N MET A 514 14.32 2.47 4.48
CA MET A 514 14.97 1.93 5.68
C MET A 514 13.98 1.92 6.85
N VAL A 515 13.85 0.78 7.52
CA VAL A 515 13.04 0.62 8.72
C VAL A 515 13.96 0.57 9.94
N ILE A 516 13.64 1.37 10.95
CA ILE A 516 14.38 1.48 12.20
C ILE A 516 13.50 1.16 13.41
N ASN A 517 14.12 0.70 14.50
CA ASN A 517 13.43 0.54 15.79
C ASN A 517 13.61 1.77 16.70
N LEU A 518 13.02 1.74 17.90
CA LEU A 518 13.12 2.81 18.89
C LEU A 518 14.57 3.09 19.35
N LYS A 519 15.46 2.08 19.25
CA LYS A 519 16.90 2.20 19.55
C LYS A 519 17.70 2.80 18.39
N LYS A 520 17.04 3.17 17.28
CA LYS A 520 17.66 3.72 16.07
C LYS A 520 18.62 2.73 15.40
N GLU A 521 18.28 1.45 15.47
CA GLU A 521 18.98 0.37 14.77
C GLU A 521 18.27 0.09 13.45
N TRP A 522 19.01 -0.25 12.39
CA TRP A 522 18.43 -0.69 11.12
C TRP A 522 17.87 -2.12 11.26
N VAL A 523 16.55 -2.28 11.18
CA VAL A 523 15.86 -3.56 11.43
C VAL A 523 15.21 -4.18 10.20
N GLY A 524 15.02 -3.42 9.12
CA GLY A 524 14.55 -3.99 7.85
C GLY A 524 14.49 -2.99 6.70
N MET A 525 13.95 -3.46 5.59
CA MET A 525 13.70 -2.66 4.38
C MET A 525 12.27 -2.91 3.88
N LEU A 526 11.54 -1.83 3.63
CA LEU A 526 10.18 -1.89 3.10
C LEU A 526 10.22 -2.26 1.62
N HIS A 527 9.39 -3.22 1.18
CA HIS A 527 9.36 -3.65 -0.22
C HIS A 527 7.95 -3.71 -0.84
N GLY A 528 6.89 -3.59 -0.03
CA GLY A 528 5.54 -3.60 -0.55
C GLY A 528 4.49 -3.17 0.47
N ARG A 529 3.23 -3.23 0.04
CA ARG A 529 2.03 -2.97 0.85
C ARG A 529 0.84 -3.76 0.35
N ALA A 530 -0.20 -3.92 1.16
CA ALA A 530 -1.49 -4.36 0.65
C ALA A 530 -2.24 -3.18 0.01
N SER A 531 -2.98 -3.46 -1.06
CA SER A 531 -3.96 -2.52 -1.61
C SER A 531 -5.05 -2.24 -0.57
N GLN A 532 -5.48 -0.98 -0.48
CA GLN A 532 -6.59 -0.56 0.38
C GLN A 532 -6.39 -0.92 1.86
N GLU A 533 -5.17 -0.88 2.38
CA GLU A 533 -4.92 -1.08 3.80
C GLU A 533 -3.76 -0.22 4.28
N ASN A 534 -3.64 -0.18 5.61
CA ASN A 534 -2.71 0.69 6.29
C ASN A 534 -1.37 0.01 6.63
N PHE A 535 -1.05 -1.14 6.02
CA PHE A 535 0.14 -1.91 6.36
C PHE A 535 1.12 -2.15 5.21
N GLY A 536 2.39 -2.26 5.58
CA GLY A 536 3.51 -2.54 4.68
C GLY A 536 4.16 -3.91 4.94
N PHE A 537 4.91 -4.38 3.94
CA PHE A 537 5.71 -5.61 3.99
C PHE A 537 7.19 -5.27 4.11
N VAL A 538 7.87 -5.92 5.05
CA VAL A 538 9.27 -5.62 5.39
C VAL A 538 10.11 -6.88 5.38
N THR A 539 11.27 -6.80 4.74
CA THR A 539 12.31 -7.82 4.83
C THR A 539 13.27 -7.46 5.97
N PRO A 540 13.52 -8.35 6.95
CA PRO A 540 14.46 -8.08 8.04
C PRO A 540 15.90 -7.88 7.58
N THR A 541 16.62 -7.01 8.30
CA THR A 541 18.03 -6.70 8.00
C THR A 541 18.93 -7.94 7.93
N MET A 542 18.76 -8.87 8.87
CA MET A 542 19.61 -10.06 8.94
C MET A 542 19.41 -10.97 7.73
N GLU A 543 18.18 -11.10 7.23
CA GLU A 543 17.90 -11.90 6.04
C GLU A 543 18.39 -11.24 4.76
N LEU A 544 18.33 -9.91 4.66
CA LEU A 544 18.96 -9.17 3.57
C LEU A 544 20.48 -9.43 3.54
N MET A 545 21.14 -9.32 4.70
CA MET A 545 22.58 -9.57 4.82
C MET A 545 22.96 -11.01 4.46
N ASP A 546 22.21 -11.99 4.97
CA ASP A 546 22.44 -13.41 4.71
C ASP A 546 22.24 -13.75 3.22
N ASP A 547 21.18 -13.22 2.60
CA ASP A 547 20.88 -13.44 1.19
C ASP A 547 21.91 -12.80 0.26
N ILE A 548 22.31 -11.54 0.53
CA ILE A 548 23.40 -10.87 -0.19
C ILE A 548 24.67 -11.70 -0.10
N LYS A 549 25.01 -12.19 1.09
CA LYS A 549 26.21 -13.01 1.29
C LYS A 549 26.13 -14.33 0.55
N ALA A 550 25.01 -15.03 0.62
CA ALA A 550 24.80 -16.29 -0.06
C ALA A 550 24.92 -16.15 -1.59
N LYS A 551 24.39 -15.07 -2.16
CA LYS A 551 24.31 -14.91 -3.63
C LYS A 551 25.48 -14.20 -4.26
N THR A 552 26.19 -13.36 -3.51
CA THR A 552 27.35 -12.60 -4.04
C THR A 552 28.69 -13.11 -3.53
N GLY A 553 28.69 -13.91 -2.45
CA GLY A 553 29.89 -14.26 -1.69
C GLY A 553 30.49 -13.10 -0.89
N GLY A 554 30.00 -11.87 -1.09
CA GLY A 554 30.43 -10.68 -0.36
C GLY A 554 29.66 -10.47 0.94
N SER A 555 29.86 -9.32 1.58
CA SER A 555 29.08 -8.92 2.75
C SER A 555 28.83 -7.42 2.75
N ILE A 556 27.83 -6.97 3.51
CA ILE A 556 27.56 -5.54 3.70
C ILE A 556 27.69 -5.14 5.16
N SER A 557 28.14 -3.91 5.40
CA SER A 557 28.13 -3.25 6.71
C SER A 557 27.57 -1.84 6.58
N LEU A 558 27.03 -1.27 7.66
CA LEU A 558 26.60 0.13 7.65
C LEU A 558 27.78 1.06 7.31
N ALA A 559 27.49 2.07 6.50
CA ALA A 559 28.43 3.01 5.87
C ALA A 559 29.06 4.05 6.82
#